data_AF-A0A1C5M537-F1
#
_entry.id   AF-A0A1C5M537-F1
#
_cell.length_a   1.000
_cell.length_b   1.000
_cell.length_c   1.000
_cell.angle_alpha   90.00
_cell.angle_beta   90.00
_cell.angle_gamma   90.00
#
_symmetry.space_group_name_H-M   'P 1'
#
loop_
_entity.id
_entity.type
_entity.pdbx_description
1 polymer ?
#
loop_
_entity_poly.entity_id
_entity_poly.type
_entity_poly.pdbx_seq_one_letter_code
_entity_poly.pdbx_strand_id
1 'polypeptide(L)'
;MIRILLCCGGGFSSSAIATRMKKEIKEKNLEDKYSIEFLPFGLGLKELDRFDVVILCPHLKVELDRALKNQTIDKPLYLLPSKMYGLMKFDEIIVDIEDVMKMYQENPVVPLKFPGEDNLLRITRGVAYRHAHPLK
;
A
#
# COMPACT_ATOMS: atom_id res chain seq x y z
N MET A 1 -10.11 -13.75 -1.83
CA MET A 1 -9.98 -12.61 -0.89
C MET A 1 -8.51 -12.24 -0.75
N ILE A 2 -8.15 -10.99 -1.02
CA ILE A 2 -6.83 -10.39 -0.82
C ILE A 2 -6.82 -9.68 0.52
N ARG A 3 -5.86 -10.02 1.38
CA ARG A 3 -5.69 -9.45 2.72
C ARG A 3 -4.63 -8.35 2.68
N ILE A 4 -5.07 -7.13 2.86
CA ILE A 4 -4.28 -5.91 2.73
C ILE A 4 -3.94 -5.41 4.13
N LEU A 5 -2.65 -5.26 4.41
CA LEU A 5 -2.18 -4.56 5.59
C LEU A 5 -1.87 -3.10 5.24
N LEU A 6 -2.56 -2.16 5.86
CA LEU A 6 -2.20 -0.75 5.81
C LEU A 6 -1.43 -0.37 7.08
N CYS A 7 -0.16 -0.01 6.94
CA CYS A 7 0.63 0.53 8.03
C CYS A 7 0.77 2.06 7.91
N CYS A 8 0.49 2.73 9.02
CA CYS A 8 0.78 4.14 9.21
C CYS A 8 1.43 4.34 10.58
N GLY A 9 2.02 5.51 10.80
CA GLY A 9 2.73 5.88 12.04
C GLY A 9 1.88 5.98 13.30
N GLY A 10 0.69 5.36 13.36
CA GLY A 10 -0.11 5.22 14.59
C GLY A 10 -0.90 6.47 15.01
N GLY A 11 -1.33 7.32 14.07
CA GLY A 11 -2.07 8.56 14.36
C GLY A 11 -3.55 8.55 13.98
N PHE A 12 -4.25 9.66 14.26
CA PHE A 12 -5.68 9.87 13.97
C PHE A 12 -6.03 9.76 12.47
N SER A 13 -5.15 10.22 11.58
CA SER A 13 -5.38 10.15 10.13
C SER A 13 -5.42 8.71 9.62
N SER A 14 -4.77 7.78 10.32
CA SER A 14 -4.64 6.39 9.92
C SER A 14 -5.90 5.58 10.18
N SER A 15 -6.56 5.83 11.32
CA SER A 15 -7.84 5.19 11.68
C SER A 15 -8.98 5.68 10.79
N ALA A 16 -8.93 6.95 10.36
CA ALA A 16 -9.90 7.50 9.40
C ALA A 16 -9.83 6.80 8.04
N ILE A 17 -8.62 6.57 7.51
CA ILE A 17 -8.43 5.85 6.23
C ILE A 17 -8.93 4.41 6.33
N ALA A 18 -8.54 3.70 7.38
CA ALA A 18 -8.94 2.31 7.57
C ALA A 18 -10.47 2.18 7.62
N THR A 19 -11.14 3.07 8.35
CA THR A 19 -12.61 3.11 8.43
C THR A 19 -13.23 3.40 7.07
N ARG A 20 -12.71 4.39 6.33
CA ARG A 20 -13.20 4.73 5.00
C ARG A 20 -13.03 3.58 4.01
N MET A 21 -11.86 2.95 3.97
CA MET A 21 -11.61 1.82 3.07
C MET A 21 -12.51 0.63 3.39
N LYS A 22 -12.68 0.27 4.67
CA LYS A 22 -13.63 -0.77 5.09
C LYS A 22 -15.06 -0.44 4.67
N LYS A 23 -15.47 0.83 4.81
CA LYS A 23 -16.78 1.30 4.38
C LYS A 23 -16.95 1.16 2.86
N GLU A 24 -15.98 1.59 2.07
CA GLU A 24 -16.06 1.49 0.60
C GLU A 24 -16.07 0.03 0.12
N ILE A 25 -15.32 -0.88 0.77
CA ILE A 25 -15.39 -2.33 0.49
C ILE A 25 -16.81 -2.85 0.71
N LYS A 26 -17.44 -2.49 1.83
CA LYS A 26 -18.81 -2.90 2.16
C LYS A 26 -19.84 -2.30 1.21
N GLU A 27 -19.76 -1.00 0.94
CA GLU A 27 -20.70 -0.30 0.04
C GLU A 27 -20.63 -0.82 -1.40
N LYS A 28 -19.46 -1.26 -1.85
CA LYS A 28 -19.26 -1.83 -3.19
C LYS A 28 -19.45 -3.35 -3.23
N ASN A 29 -19.84 -4.00 -2.13
CA ASN A 29 -19.98 -5.46 -2.00
C ASN A 29 -18.70 -6.22 -2.41
N LEU A 30 -17.55 -5.72 -1.96
CA LEU A 30 -16.23 -6.29 -2.27
C LEU A 30 -15.63 -7.09 -1.11
N GLU A 31 -16.40 -7.41 -0.08
CA GLU A 31 -15.95 -8.11 1.14
C GLU A 31 -15.38 -9.51 0.83
N ASP A 32 -15.88 -10.18 -0.21
CA ASP A 32 -15.35 -11.48 -0.67
C ASP A 32 -13.99 -11.34 -1.41
N LYS A 33 -13.70 -10.14 -1.90
CA LYS A 33 -12.51 -9.84 -2.70
C LYS A 33 -11.40 -9.20 -1.88
N TYR A 34 -11.72 -8.26 -0.99
CA TYR A 34 -10.73 -7.48 -0.25
C TYR A 34 -11.05 -7.46 1.24
N SER A 35 -10.02 -7.71 2.04
CA SER A 35 -10.03 -7.44 3.47
C SER A 35 -8.90 -6.48 3.79
N ILE A 36 -9.17 -5.43 4.55
CA ILE A 36 -8.16 -4.46 4.95
C ILE A 36 -8.05 -4.35 6.46
N GLU A 37 -6.83 -4.46 6.96
CA GLU A 37 -6.50 -4.28 8.36
C GLU A 37 -5.49 -3.15 8.53
N PHE A 38 -5.52 -2.55 9.71
CA PHE A 38 -4.62 -1.47 10.06
C PHE A 38 -3.78 -1.88 11.27
N LEU A 39 -2.46 -1.84 11.12
CA LEU A 39 -1.52 -2.03 12.22
C LEU A 39 -0.42 -0.97 12.18
N PRO A 40 0.10 -0.53 13.33
CA PRO A 40 1.38 0.20 13.39
C PRO A 40 2.49 -0.61 12.69
N PHE A 41 3.38 0.08 11.98
CA PHE A 41 4.40 -0.60 11.16
C PHE A 41 5.21 -1.66 11.91
N GLY A 42 5.66 -1.37 13.14
CA GLY A 42 6.41 -2.33 13.95
C GLY A 42 5.63 -3.58 14.38
N LEU A 43 4.30 -3.48 14.55
CA LEU A 43 3.44 -4.65 14.78
C LEU A 43 3.14 -5.38 13.47
N GLY A 44 2.89 -4.61 12.39
CA GLY A 44 2.68 -5.14 11.05
C GLY A 44 3.83 -6.04 10.58
N LEU A 45 5.08 -5.65 10.86
CA LEU A 45 6.27 -6.46 10.54
C LEU A 45 6.30 -7.83 11.24
N LYS A 46 5.64 -7.97 12.41
CA LYS A 46 5.57 -9.24 13.14
C LYS A 46 4.44 -10.15 12.66
N GLU A 47 3.49 -9.58 11.93
CA GLU A 47 2.24 -10.23 11.53
C GLU A 47 2.08 -10.30 10.00
N LEU A 48 3.17 -10.11 9.25
CA LEU A 48 3.17 -10.08 7.78
C LEU A 48 2.51 -11.32 7.16
N ASP A 49 2.62 -12.49 7.79
CA ASP A 49 2.05 -13.75 7.31
C ASP A 49 0.52 -13.76 7.22
N ARG A 50 -0.14 -12.89 7.99
CA ARG A 50 -1.60 -12.73 7.94
C ARG A 50 -2.07 -12.02 6.66
N PHE A 51 -1.16 -11.42 5.91
CA PHE A 51 -1.46 -10.52 4.81
C PHE A 51 -0.79 -10.95 3.51
N ASP A 52 -1.44 -10.61 2.39
CA ASP A 52 -0.96 -10.90 1.05
C ASP A 52 -0.16 -9.72 0.47
N VAL A 53 -0.40 -8.50 0.98
CA VAL A 53 0.25 -7.26 0.54
C VAL A 53 0.28 -6.24 1.67
N VAL A 54 1.37 -5.47 1.75
CA VAL A 54 1.61 -4.45 2.76
C VAL A 54 1.73 -3.07 2.09
N ILE A 55 0.91 -2.13 2.54
CA ILE A 55 0.91 -0.75 2.08
C ILE A 55 1.41 0.12 3.22
N LEU A 56 2.46 0.88 2.95
CA LEU A 56 2.99 1.86 3.88
C LEU A 56 2.58 3.27 3.46
N CYS A 57 2.26 4.08 4.46
CA CYS A 57 2.07 5.51 4.26
C CYS A 57 3.41 6.19 3.89
N PRO A 58 3.38 7.30 3.12
CA PRO A 58 4.59 7.94 2.59
C PRO A 58 5.58 8.37 3.67
N HIS A 59 5.07 8.72 4.86
CA HIS A 59 5.87 9.17 6.00
C HIS A 59 6.72 8.06 6.63
N LEU A 60 6.45 6.78 6.36
CA LEU A 60 7.16 5.63 6.94
C LEU A 60 8.43 5.23 6.17
N LYS A 61 8.88 6.05 5.21
CA LYS A 61 10.05 5.71 4.38
C LYS A 61 11.31 5.45 5.21
N VAL A 62 11.54 6.28 6.23
CA VAL A 62 12.74 6.18 7.08
C VAL A 62 12.70 4.92 7.93
N GLU A 63 11.55 4.59 8.50
CA GLU A 63 11.32 3.38 9.29
C GLU A 63 11.48 2.12 8.43
N LEU A 64 10.95 2.14 7.21
CA LEU A 64 11.14 1.05 6.25
C LEU A 64 12.62 0.85 5.92
N ASP A 65 13.36 1.91 5.62
CA ASP A 65 14.78 1.80 5.28
C ASP A 65 15.60 1.21 6.44
N ARG A 66 15.19 1.48 7.69
CA ARG A 66 15.79 0.85 8.87
C ARG A 66 15.38 -0.63 8.97
N ALA A 67 14.12 -0.97 8.72
CA ALA A 67 13.65 -2.35 8.76
C ALA A 67 14.35 -3.22 7.71
N LEU A 68 14.46 -2.74 6.47
CA LEU A 68 15.11 -3.48 5.37
C LEU A 68 16.61 -3.71 5.58
N LYS A 69 17.27 -2.91 6.43
CA LYS A 69 18.67 -3.15 6.83
C LYS A 69 18.81 -4.24 7.89
N ASN A 70 17.76 -4.47 8.68
CA ASN A 70 17.80 -5.35 9.84
C ASN A 70 17.12 -6.70 9.59
N GLN A 71 16.20 -6.78 8.64
CA GLN A 71 15.45 -7.99 8.29
C GLN A 71 15.12 -8.04 6.81
N THR A 72 14.93 -9.26 6.31
CA THR A 72 14.34 -9.48 4.98
C THR A 72 12.82 -9.44 5.08
N ILE A 73 12.17 -8.88 4.07
CA ILE A 73 10.70 -8.85 3.95
C ILE A 73 10.35 -9.60 2.66
N ASP A 74 9.56 -10.67 2.79
CA ASP A 74 9.18 -11.60 1.73
C ASP A 74 7.71 -11.43 1.29
N LYS A 75 7.16 -10.23 1.51
CA LYS A 75 5.81 -9.84 1.09
C LYS A 75 5.85 -8.65 0.16
N PRO A 76 4.91 -8.53 -0.79
CA PRO A 76 4.73 -7.31 -1.57
C PRO A 76 4.57 -6.11 -0.63
N LEU A 77 5.50 -5.16 -0.73
CA LEU A 77 5.52 -3.96 0.11
C LEU A 77 5.58 -2.72 -0.77
N TYR A 78 4.58 -1.86 -0.65
CA TYR A 78 4.42 -0.67 -1.48
C TYR A 78 4.26 0.59 -0.63
N LEU A 79 4.98 1.66 -0.98
CA LEU A 79 4.77 2.98 -0.38
C LEU A 79 3.79 3.79 -1.21
N LEU A 80 2.67 4.15 -0.59
CA LEU A 80 1.64 4.94 -1.23
C LEU A 80 2.14 6.38 -1.46
N PRO A 81 1.99 6.95 -2.68
CA PRO A 81 2.32 8.34 -2.96
C PRO A 81 1.53 9.32 -2.07
N SER A 82 2.17 10.43 -1.68
CA SER A 82 1.58 11.41 -0.76
C SER A 82 0.25 11.98 -1.24
N LYS A 83 0.11 12.23 -2.56
CA LYS A 83 -1.13 12.75 -3.12
C LYS A 83 -2.25 11.72 -3.16
N MET A 84 -1.95 10.44 -3.42
CA MET A 84 -2.94 9.37 -3.32
C MET A 84 -3.39 9.14 -1.88
N TYR A 85 -2.45 9.17 -0.94
CA TYR A 85 -2.74 9.13 0.50
C TYR A 85 -3.68 10.28 0.91
N GLY A 86 -3.44 11.49 0.41
CA GLY A 86 -4.30 12.65 0.68
C GLY A 86 -5.69 12.56 0.05
N LEU A 87 -5.81 12.02 -1.17
CA LEU A 87 -7.09 11.91 -1.88
C LEU A 87 -7.95 10.73 -1.41
N MET A 88 -7.32 9.65 -0.92
CA MET A 88 -7.97 8.44 -0.41
C MET A 88 -9.03 7.86 -1.37
N LYS A 89 -8.71 7.79 -2.66
CA LYS A 89 -9.60 7.15 -3.65
C LYS A 89 -9.40 5.64 -3.59
N PHE A 90 -10.37 4.92 -3.03
CA PHE A 90 -10.29 3.46 -2.88
C PHE A 90 -10.01 2.76 -4.21
N ASP A 91 -10.76 3.10 -5.26
CA ASP A 91 -10.63 2.45 -6.58
C ASP A 91 -9.21 2.58 -7.13
N GLU A 92 -8.58 3.76 -6.99
CA GLU A 92 -7.21 4.00 -7.43
C GLU A 92 -6.18 3.22 -6.59
N ILE A 93 -6.40 3.13 -5.29
CA ILE A 93 -5.49 2.43 -4.38
C ILE A 93 -5.55 0.92 -4.62
N ILE A 94 -6.75 0.35 -4.81
CA ILE A 94 -6.91 -1.08 -5.15
C ILE A 94 -6.24 -1.42 -6.47
N VAL A 95 -6.40 -0.59 -7.49
CA VAL A 95 -5.77 -0.78 -8.80
C VAL A 95 -4.23 -0.81 -8.68
N ASP A 96 -3.65 0.09 -7.88
CA ASP A 96 -2.21 0.05 -7.56
C ASP A 96 -1.81 -1.24 -6.82
N ILE A 97 -2.61 -1.67 -5.83
CA ILE A 97 -2.32 -2.89 -5.05
C ILE A 97 -2.28 -4.12 -5.95
N GLU A 98 -3.25 -4.27 -6.84
CA GLU A 98 -3.28 -5.39 -7.79
C GLU A 98 -2.04 -5.41 -8.69
N ASP A 99 -1.61 -4.23 -9.18
CA ASP A 99 -0.43 -4.12 -10.04
C ASP A 99 0.84 -4.43 -9.25
N VAL A 100 0.97 -3.90 -8.04
CA VAL A 100 2.08 -4.19 -7.12
C VAL A 100 2.20 -5.69 -6.86
N MET A 101 1.07 -6.37 -6.60
CA MET A 101 1.10 -7.82 -6.38
C MET A 101 1.59 -8.58 -7.61
N LYS A 102 1.17 -8.20 -8.83
CA LYS A 102 1.66 -8.79 -10.08
C LYS A 102 3.14 -8.52 -10.29
N MET A 103 3.57 -7.27 -10.13
CA MET A 103 4.97 -6.88 -10.24
C MET A 103 5.86 -7.65 -9.26
N TYR A 104 5.38 -7.94 -8.05
CA TYR A 104 6.13 -8.73 -7.08
C TYR A 104 6.31 -10.19 -7.53
N GLN A 105 5.31 -10.78 -8.17
CA GLN A 105 5.41 -12.14 -8.72
C GLN A 105 6.44 -12.22 -9.84
N GLU A 106 6.56 -11.17 -10.66
CA GLU A 106 7.53 -11.09 -11.75
C GLU A 106 8.94 -10.74 -11.26
N ASN A 107 9.06 -9.82 -10.30
CA ASN A 107 10.32 -9.35 -9.75
C ASN A 107 10.16 -9.03 -8.25
N PRO A 108 10.49 -9.97 -7.34
CA PRO A 108 10.22 -9.86 -5.90
C PRO A 108 11.20 -8.92 -5.17
N VAL A 109 11.30 -7.67 -5.61
CA VAL A 109 12.14 -6.62 -5.02
C VAL A 109 11.28 -5.71 -4.14
N VAL A 110 11.69 -5.54 -2.88
CA VAL A 110 11.01 -4.67 -1.90
C VAL A 110 11.87 -3.47 -1.51
N PRO A 111 11.29 -2.27 -1.33
CA PRO A 111 9.90 -1.94 -1.65
C PRO A 111 9.67 -1.90 -3.16
N LEU A 112 8.45 -2.28 -3.57
CA LEU A 112 8.02 -2.13 -4.95
C LEU A 112 7.89 -0.66 -5.31
N LYS A 113 8.35 -0.33 -6.51
CA LYS A 113 8.25 0.98 -7.12
C LYS A 113 7.80 0.82 -8.55
N PHE A 114 6.88 1.67 -8.98
CA PHE A 114 6.52 1.74 -10.38
C PHE A 114 7.66 2.37 -11.21
N PRO A 115 7.77 2.04 -12.51
CA PRO A 115 8.79 2.62 -13.37
C PRO A 115 8.73 4.15 -13.39
N GLY A 116 9.87 4.79 -13.13
CA GLY A 116 10.00 6.26 -13.06
C GLY A 116 9.58 6.88 -11.72
N GLU A 117 9.20 6.08 -10.72
CA GLU A 117 8.77 6.53 -9.39
C GLU A 117 9.81 6.28 -8.29
N ASP A 118 11.10 6.44 -8.62
CA ASP A 118 12.21 6.14 -7.70
C ASP A 118 12.22 7.02 -6.44
N ASN A 119 11.77 8.27 -6.59
CA ASN A 119 11.71 9.27 -5.54
C ASN A 119 10.26 9.58 -5.17
N LEU A 120 9.80 8.99 -4.05
CA LEU A 120 8.45 9.16 -3.51
C LEU A 120 8.03 10.62 -3.32
N LEU A 121 8.98 11.51 -2.99
CA LEU A 121 8.68 12.94 -2.80
C LEU A 121 8.39 13.67 -4.11
N ARG A 122 8.78 13.10 -5.26
CA ARG A 122 8.54 13.66 -6.60
C ARG A 122 7.29 13.09 -7.26
N ILE A 123 6.65 12.07 -6.68
CA ILE A 123 5.44 11.48 -7.25
C ILE A 123 4.27 12.44 -7.07
N THR A 124 3.70 12.90 -8.18
CA THR A 124 2.61 13.90 -8.21
C THR A 124 1.27 13.31 -8.65
N ARG A 125 1.19 12.00 -8.95
CA ARG A 125 -0.07 11.35 -9.33
C ARG A 125 -0.99 11.18 -8.13
N GLY A 126 -2.28 11.41 -8.38
CA GLY A 126 -3.37 11.20 -7.41
C GLY A 126 -4.30 10.04 -7.79
N VAL A 127 -3.85 9.23 -8.75
CA VAL A 127 -4.54 8.10 -9.38
C VAL A 127 -3.55 6.95 -9.51
N ALA A 128 -4.05 5.76 -9.80
CA ALA A 128 -3.26 4.57 -10.01
C ALA A 128 -2.23 4.75 -11.13
N TYR A 129 -1.13 4.00 -11.06
CA TYR A 129 -0.02 4.15 -12.00
C TYR A 129 -0.48 3.93 -13.45
N ARG A 130 -1.21 2.84 -13.72
CA ARG A 130 -1.74 2.54 -15.06
C ARG A 130 -2.73 3.58 -15.59
N HIS A 131 -3.39 4.36 -14.72
CA HIS A 131 -4.27 5.46 -15.11
C HIS A 131 -3.49 6.75 -15.39
N ALA A 132 -2.37 6.98 -14.69
CA ALA A 132 -1.47 8.11 -14.96
C ALA A 132 -0.59 7.86 -16.20
N HIS A 133 -0.30 6.60 -16.52
CA HIS A 133 0.54 6.16 -17.62
C HIS A 133 -0.19 5.14 -18.50
N PRO A 134 -1.25 5.57 -19.22
CA PRO A 134 -1.95 4.67 -20.13
C PRO A 134 -0.98 4.17 -21.21
N LEU A 135 -0.90 2.85 -21.36
CA LEU A 135 -0.22 2.24 -22.50
C LEU A 135 -0.94 2.73 -23.76
N LYS A 136 -0.18 3.33 -24.68
CA LYS A 136 -0.69 3.73 -26.00
C LYS A 136 -1.04 2.52 -26.85
#